data_AF-A0A2G8L464-F1
#
_entry.id   AF-A0A2G8L464-F1
#
_cell.length_a   1.000
_cell.length_b   1.000
_cell.length_c   1.000
_cell.angle_alpha   90.00
_cell.angle_beta   90.00
_cell.angle_gamma   90.00
#
_symmetry.space_group_name_H-M   'P 1'
#
loop_
_entity.id
_entity.type
_entity.pdbx_description
1 polymer ?
#
loop_
_entity_poly.entity_id
_entity_poly.type
_entity_poly.pdbx_seq_one_letter_code
_entity_poly.pdbx_strand_id
1 'polypeptide(L)'
;MDKYMYRFNYLKPYGMGDTIGCFLDLDAGVISYSKNGIDLGQAFAIPGHLQKQTFFAAVVLKNAEMKFNFGSFTFKHQPSNGYVGLSESDPSCVSPSPIHGGGAVQSSKAAPNAPMAIIIEPSRELAEQTLNQIKKFKVHISEFRPRELLIIGGAPAKEQIDALNRGVDIVVATPGRIDDLIGTGKLSLSQVRFFILDEADGLLSAGYSNQIDRMWKQIPQVTADGKRLQMVVCSATLHSFDVKKLAERIMHFPTWVDLKGQDSVPDTLHHVVVKVNPQEDLSWQRGGQKVQTDGVHYNDQMHYGSQDKETLSEGIKILKADYLIKAIQEHKMDKAILFCRTKLDCDNMEKYMKTLGGGPKAVPKHQFSCVCLHSDRKPPERRENLQKFKDDRVRFLICTDVAARGIDVRGVPYVVNVTMPDEKENYVHRIGRVGRADRMGLAISLVGSVPEKVWYHSNCSNRGRGCHNTDLTTRGGCCIWYNEMQYLGDIEEHLGITIDQIGPEMKVPVNEFDGKVVYGERRKLTGSSYKGHADILAPAVSELADLECKAQSSFLRFSGMQDNLFAM
;
A
#
# COMPACT_ATOMS: atom_id res chain seq x y z
N MET A 1 -43.41 17.35 7.97
CA MET A 1 -43.55 18.71 8.57
C MET A 1 -44.06 19.60 7.45
N ASP A 2 -45.27 19.30 6.97
CA ASP A 2 -45.84 19.80 5.72
C ASP A 2 -46.86 20.89 5.97
N LYS A 3 -46.38 22.12 6.15
CA LYS A 3 -47.15 23.36 6.06
C LYS A 3 -46.12 24.44 5.71
N TYR A 4 -46.45 25.33 4.78
CA TYR A 4 -45.57 26.34 4.14
C TYR A 4 -44.84 25.92 2.85
N MET A 5 -45.55 25.37 1.85
CA MET A 5 -45.12 25.56 0.45
C MET A 5 -45.98 26.67 -0.19
N TYR A 6 -45.37 27.83 -0.32
CA TYR A 6 -45.91 28.99 -1.01
C TYR A 6 -46.05 28.71 -2.52
N ARG A 7 -47.08 29.33 -3.09
CA ARG A 7 -47.23 29.60 -4.53
C ARG A 7 -45.95 30.25 -5.06
N PHE A 8 -45.20 29.63 -5.98
CA PHE A 8 -44.42 30.23 -7.08
C PHE A 8 -43.71 29.10 -7.85
N ASN A 9 -43.64 29.20 -9.17
CA ASN A 9 -43.20 28.12 -10.07
C ASN A 9 -41.65 28.05 -10.16
N TYR A 10 -40.97 27.85 -9.03
CA TYR A 10 -39.51 27.64 -8.94
C TYR A 10 -39.06 26.25 -9.43
N LEU A 11 -39.95 25.47 -10.03
CA LEU A 11 -39.77 24.05 -10.35
C LEU A 11 -39.04 23.78 -11.68
N LYS A 12 -38.59 24.82 -12.40
CA LYS A 12 -37.81 24.63 -13.64
C LYS A 12 -36.34 24.38 -13.29
N PRO A 13 -35.71 23.29 -13.79
CA PRO A 13 -34.30 23.03 -13.54
C PRO A 13 -33.41 24.17 -14.05
N TYR A 14 -32.32 24.41 -13.33
CA TYR A 14 -31.27 25.36 -13.72
C TYR A 14 -30.25 24.64 -14.60
N GLY A 15 -29.92 25.25 -15.74
CA GLY A 15 -28.97 24.71 -16.71
C GLY A 15 -27.63 25.44 -16.69
N MET A 16 -26.68 24.93 -17.46
CA MET A 16 -25.38 25.56 -17.66
C MET A 16 -25.55 26.97 -18.26
N GLY A 17 -24.97 27.98 -17.61
CA GLY A 17 -25.01 29.37 -18.06
C GLY A 17 -26.20 30.20 -17.58
N ASP A 18 -27.15 29.59 -16.86
CA ASP A 18 -28.22 30.30 -16.16
C ASP A 18 -27.62 31.24 -15.09
N THR A 19 -28.23 32.40 -14.91
CA THR A 19 -27.84 33.40 -13.91
C THR A 19 -28.99 33.65 -12.96
N ILE A 20 -28.72 33.52 -11.66
CA ILE A 20 -29.71 33.73 -10.60
C ILE A 20 -29.40 35.04 -9.88
N GLY A 21 -30.34 35.97 -9.92
CA GLY A 21 -30.31 37.17 -9.09
C GLY A 21 -30.98 36.89 -7.76
N CYS A 22 -30.39 37.36 -6.66
CA CYS A 22 -30.98 37.38 -5.33
C CYS A 22 -31.08 38.83 -4.88
N PHE A 23 -32.28 39.29 -4.57
CA PHE A 23 -32.54 40.67 -4.19
C PHE A 23 -33.06 40.72 -2.76
N LEU A 24 -32.48 41.64 -1.98
CA LEU A 24 -32.88 41.91 -0.61
C LEU A 24 -33.41 43.35 -0.56
N ASP A 25 -34.72 43.49 -0.40
CA ASP A 25 -35.38 44.77 -0.21
C ASP A 25 -35.46 45.06 1.29
N LEU A 26 -34.64 46.01 1.75
CA LEU A 26 -34.58 46.41 3.16
C LEU A 26 -35.77 47.29 3.57
N ASP A 27 -36.35 48.04 2.63
CA ASP A 27 -37.47 48.94 2.89
C ASP A 27 -38.78 48.17 3.01
N ALA A 28 -39.02 47.24 2.09
CA ALA A 28 -40.19 46.36 2.11
C ALA A 28 -39.99 45.15 3.05
N GLY A 29 -38.75 44.84 3.42
CA GLY A 29 -38.41 43.64 4.21
C GLY A 29 -38.72 42.35 3.45
N VAL A 30 -38.31 42.27 2.18
CA VAL A 30 -38.65 41.16 1.27
C VAL A 30 -37.42 40.62 0.56
N ILE A 31 -37.41 39.30 0.33
CA ILE A 31 -36.42 38.62 -0.52
C ILE A 31 -37.12 38.15 -1.79
N SER A 32 -36.53 38.44 -2.95
CA SER A 32 -36.98 37.97 -4.27
C SER A 32 -35.81 37.41 -5.09
N TYR A 33 -36.13 36.67 -6.14
CA TYR A 33 -35.14 36.08 -7.04
C TYR A 33 -35.46 36.39 -8.50
N SER A 34 -34.43 36.43 -9.35
CA SER A 34 -34.60 36.42 -10.81
C SER A 34 -33.87 35.24 -11.44
N LYS A 35 -34.36 34.79 -12.59
CA LYS A 35 -33.66 33.86 -13.48
C LYS A 35 -33.42 34.52 -14.82
N ASN A 36 -32.15 34.66 -15.21
CA ASN A 36 -31.72 35.28 -16.46
C ASN A 36 -32.34 36.68 -16.67
N GLY A 37 -32.44 37.46 -15.58
CA GLY A 37 -33.02 38.80 -15.57
C GLY A 37 -34.55 38.86 -15.48
N ILE A 38 -35.25 37.73 -15.51
CA ILE A 38 -36.70 37.67 -15.33
C ILE A 38 -37.01 37.54 -13.83
N ASP A 39 -37.72 38.51 -13.27
CA ASP A 39 -38.18 38.48 -11.87
C ASP A 39 -39.16 37.32 -11.64
N LEU A 40 -38.89 36.53 -10.60
CA LEU A 40 -39.72 35.40 -10.18
C LEU A 40 -40.72 35.79 -9.08
N GLY A 41 -40.71 37.06 -8.66
CA GLY A 41 -41.57 37.62 -7.63
C GLY A 41 -41.01 37.42 -6.22
N GLN A 42 -41.80 37.87 -5.24
CA GLN A 42 -41.49 37.75 -3.83
C GLN A 42 -41.35 36.28 -3.42
N ALA A 43 -40.18 35.91 -2.89
CA ALA A 43 -39.93 34.58 -2.37
C ALA A 43 -40.27 34.48 -0.88
N PHE A 44 -39.78 35.44 -0.09
CA PHE A 44 -39.95 35.43 1.37
C PHE A 44 -40.19 36.85 1.90
N ALA A 45 -41.14 37.00 2.83
CA ALA A 45 -41.21 38.19 3.68
C ALA A 45 -40.29 37.98 4.89
N ILE A 46 -39.48 38.98 5.24
CA ILE A 46 -38.57 38.93 6.39
C ILE A 46 -39.38 39.19 7.66
N PRO A 47 -39.47 38.21 8.58
CA PRO A 47 -40.14 38.41 9.85
C PRO A 47 -39.54 39.58 10.64
N GLY A 48 -40.36 40.39 11.32
CA GLY A 48 -39.90 41.60 12.02
C GLY A 48 -38.74 41.36 13.02
N HIS A 49 -38.68 40.19 13.65
CA HIS A 49 -37.60 39.83 14.57
C HIS A 49 -36.25 39.54 13.88
N LEU A 50 -36.25 39.30 12.55
CA LEU A 50 -35.06 39.05 11.74
C LEU A 50 -34.60 40.26 10.94
N GLN A 51 -35.40 41.34 10.86
CA GLN A 51 -35.06 42.53 10.06
C GLN A 51 -33.77 43.23 10.50
N LYS A 52 -33.33 43.03 11.75
CA LYS A 52 -32.07 43.58 12.29
C LYS A 52 -30.91 42.58 12.31
N GLN A 53 -31.10 41.38 11.75
CA GLN A 53 -30.06 40.36 11.70
C GLN A 53 -29.28 40.41 10.38
N THR A 54 -28.04 39.92 10.42
CA THR A 54 -27.22 39.77 9.22
C THR A 54 -27.62 38.53 8.44
N PHE A 55 -27.88 38.69 7.15
CA PHE A 55 -28.14 37.59 6.23
C PHE A 55 -26.87 37.23 5.45
N PHE A 56 -26.57 35.94 5.34
CA PHE A 56 -25.45 35.44 4.55
C PHE A 56 -25.98 34.75 3.30
N ALA A 57 -25.46 35.12 2.13
CA ALA A 57 -25.76 34.42 0.89
C ALA A 57 -25.19 33.00 0.95
N ALA A 58 -26.06 32.00 0.77
CA ALA A 58 -25.68 30.59 0.80
C ALA A 58 -26.29 29.87 -0.42
N VAL A 59 -25.54 28.92 -0.97
CA VAL A 59 -26.01 28.05 -2.06
C VAL A 59 -25.60 26.62 -1.77
N VAL A 60 -26.52 25.69 -2.01
CA VAL A 60 -26.28 24.25 -1.91
C VAL A 60 -26.26 23.68 -3.32
N LEU A 61 -25.14 23.03 -3.69
CA LEU A 61 -24.94 22.46 -5.02
C LEU A 61 -24.74 20.94 -4.93
N LYS A 62 -25.14 20.23 -5.99
CA LYS A 62 -24.81 18.81 -6.21
C LYS A 62 -24.34 18.65 -7.65
N ASN A 63 -23.09 18.23 -7.86
CA ASN A 63 -22.48 18.03 -9.18
C ASN A 63 -22.54 19.26 -10.09
N ALA A 64 -22.36 20.47 -9.53
CA ALA A 64 -22.39 21.72 -10.27
C ALA A 64 -21.38 22.71 -9.67
N GLU A 65 -20.97 23.68 -10.49
CA GLU A 65 -20.11 24.80 -10.10
C GLU A 65 -20.85 26.11 -10.32
N MET A 66 -20.55 27.13 -9.51
CA MET A 66 -21.19 28.43 -9.61
C MET A 66 -20.20 29.55 -9.29
N LYS A 67 -20.33 30.67 -10.01
CA LYS A 67 -19.58 31.89 -9.74
C LYS A 67 -20.48 32.91 -9.04
N PHE A 68 -20.01 33.47 -7.94
CA PHE A 68 -20.69 34.56 -7.25
C PHE A 68 -20.19 35.91 -7.77
N ASN A 69 -21.11 36.86 -7.92
CA ASN A 69 -20.79 38.26 -8.17
C ASN A 69 -21.60 39.10 -7.19
N PHE A 70 -20.91 39.76 -6.26
CA PHE A 70 -21.53 40.64 -5.26
C PHE A 70 -21.50 42.12 -5.69
N GLY A 71 -21.14 42.40 -6.94
CA GLY A 71 -20.99 43.76 -7.50
C GLY A 71 -19.56 44.11 -7.88
N SER A 72 -18.58 43.23 -7.65
CA SER A 72 -17.18 43.44 -8.04
C SER A 72 -16.94 43.42 -9.56
N PHE A 73 -17.89 42.85 -10.31
CA PHE A 73 -17.90 42.87 -11.78
C PHE A 73 -19.27 43.31 -12.28
N THR A 74 -19.36 43.76 -13.52
CA THR A 74 -20.65 44.07 -14.16
C THR A 74 -21.57 42.85 -14.14
N PHE A 75 -22.80 43.02 -13.66
CA PHE A 75 -23.79 41.95 -13.66
C PHE A 75 -24.21 41.60 -15.09
N LYS A 76 -24.27 40.29 -15.40
CA LYS A 76 -24.75 39.80 -16.71
C LYS A 76 -26.20 40.24 -16.99
N HIS A 77 -27.01 40.33 -15.95
CA HIS A 77 -28.33 40.95 -15.97
C HIS A 77 -28.33 42.04 -14.89
N GLN A 78 -28.44 43.29 -15.32
CA GLN A 78 -28.36 44.42 -14.40
C GLN A 78 -29.55 44.42 -13.42
N PRO A 79 -29.31 44.67 -12.13
CA PRO A 79 -30.39 44.89 -11.18
C PRO A 79 -31.24 46.10 -11.62
N SER A 80 -32.56 45.92 -11.71
CA SER A 80 -33.52 47.01 -11.94
C SER A 80 -33.98 47.63 -10.62
N ASN A 81 -34.78 48.70 -10.66
CA ASN A 81 -35.49 49.23 -9.47
C ASN A 81 -34.61 49.73 -8.31
N GLY A 82 -33.40 50.23 -8.59
CA GLY A 82 -32.55 50.85 -7.58
C GLY A 82 -31.77 49.89 -6.68
N TYR A 83 -31.81 48.59 -6.95
CA TYR A 83 -30.91 47.64 -6.30
C TYR A 83 -29.46 47.93 -6.69
N VAL A 84 -28.58 47.90 -5.69
CA VAL A 84 -27.13 48.03 -5.85
C VAL A 84 -26.44 46.71 -5.53
N GLY A 85 -25.22 46.53 -6.03
CA GLY A 85 -24.38 45.42 -5.62
C GLY A 85 -24.07 45.50 -4.13
N LEU A 86 -23.89 44.35 -3.47
CA LEU A 86 -23.47 44.30 -2.06
C LEU A 86 -22.13 45.02 -1.85
N SER A 87 -21.22 45.01 -2.83
CA SER A 87 -19.95 45.74 -2.78
C SER A 87 -20.10 47.27 -2.89
N GLU A 88 -21.23 47.76 -3.36
CA GLU A 88 -21.55 49.18 -3.53
C GLU A 88 -22.59 49.66 -2.50
N SER A 89 -23.03 48.77 -1.60
CA SER A 89 -24.01 49.07 -0.56
C SER A 89 -23.41 49.95 0.55
N ASP A 90 -24.26 50.71 1.24
CA ASP A 90 -23.84 51.51 2.37
C ASP A 90 -23.18 50.63 3.45
N PRO A 91 -21.98 50.99 3.97
CA PRO A 91 -21.30 50.20 5.01
C PRO A 91 -22.13 49.95 6.26
N SER A 92 -23.10 50.80 6.58
CA SER A 92 -24.02 50.61 7.72
C SER A 92 -25.01 49.44 7.51
N CYS A 93 -25.22 49.02 6.26
CA CYS A 93 -26.09 47.90 5.90
C CYS A 93 -25.33 46.59 5.67
N VAL A 94 -23.99 46.58 5.82
CA VAL A 94 -23.13 45.43 5.55
C VAL A 94 -22.38 45.04 6.83
N SER A 95 -22.42 43.75 7.17
CA SER A 95 -21.67 43.20 8.29
C SER A 95 -20.66 42.17 7.79
N PRO A 96 -19.35 42.32 8.11
CA PRO A 96 -18.34 41.34 7.73
C PRO A 96 -18.57 40.03 8.50
N SER A 97 -18.52 38.91 7.80
CA SER A 97 -18.65 37.60 8.45
C SER A 97 -17.49 37.37 9.43
N PRO A 98 -17.75 36.95 10.69
CA PRO A 98 -16.68 36.53 11.60
C PRO A 98 -16.02 35.23 11.10
N ILE A 99 -16.71 34.47 10.25
CA ILE A 99 -16.17 33.33 9.51
C ILE A 99 -15.39 33.89 8.32
N HIS A 100 -14.12 34.16 8.57
CA HIS A 100 -13.17 34.59 7.55
C HIS A 100 -12.87 33.42 6.60
N GLY A 101 -13.73 33.18 5.62
CA GLY A 101 -13.42 32.40 4.41
C GLY A 101 -12.46 33.12 3.45
N GLY A 102 -11.83 34.21 3.91
CA GLY A 102 -10.97 35.10 3.14
C GLY A 102 -10.23 36.09 4.03
N GLY A 103 -9.95 35.73 5.28
CA GLY A 103 -8.87 36.41 5.99
C GLY A 103 -7.62 36.18 5.14
N ALA A 104 -6.90 37.25 4.79
CA ALA A 104 -5.53 37.12 4.35
C ALA A 104 -4.92 36.06 5.27
N VAL A 105 -4.51 34.94 4.69
CA VAL A 105 -3.69 33.97 5.40
C VAL A 105 -2.50 34.80 5.80
N GLN A 106 -2.50 35.33 7.03
CA GLN A 106 -1.27 35.40 7.78
C GLN A 106 -0.77 33.98 7.62
N SER A 107 0.23 33.83 6.77
CA SER A 107 1.00 32.62 6.62
C SER A 107 1.43 32.31 8.05
N SER A 108 0.63 31.52 8.76
CA SER A 108 1.03 30.92 9.99
C SER A 108 2.25 30.14 9.53
N LYS A 109 3.41 30.66 9.88
CA LYS A 109 4.68 30.13 9.42
C LYS A 109 4.59 28.65 9.70
N ALA A 110 4.56 27.83 8.64
CA ALA A 110 4.18 26.43 8.74
C ALA A 110 4.96 25.83 9.90
N ALA A 111 4.24 25.30 10.90
CA ALA A 111 4.88 24.79 12.09
C ALA A 111 5.96 23.80 11.64
N PRO A 112 7.19 23.88 12.14
CA PRO A 112 8.29 23.05 11.63
C PRO A 112 7.93 21.55 11.61
N ASN A 113 7.12 21.11 12.57
CA ASN A 113 6.64 19.75 12.70
C ASN A 113 5.32 19.44 11.94
N ALA A 114 4.95 20.24 10.94
CA ALA A 114 3.73 20.05 10.15
C ALA A 114 4.08 19.86 8.65
N PRO A 115 4.39 18.63 8.22
CA PRO A 115 4.76 18.35 6.84
C PRO A 115 3.59 18.52 5.86
N MET A 116 3.91 18.80 4.60
CA MET A 116 2.93 18.89 3.51
C MET A 116 2.57 17.52 2.94
N ALA A 117 3.49 16.56 2.99
CA ALA A 117 3.27 15.21 2.46
C ALA A 117 3.62 14.14 3.50
N ILE A 118 2.77 13.11 3.59
CA ILE A 118 3.03 11.91 4.37
C ILE A 118 2.89 10.69 3.46
N ILE A 119 3.92 9.86 3.44
CA ILE A 119 3.96 8.57 2.76
C ILE A 119 4.04 7.47 3.82
N ILE A 120 3.05 6.58 3.81
CA ILE A 120 2.94 5.46 4.75
C ILE A 120 3.34 4.18 4.04
N GLU A 121 4.24 3.45 4.67
CA GLU A 121 4.89 2.25 4.15
C GLU A 121 4.73 1.10 5.15
N PRO A 122 4.42 -0.14 4.71
CA PRO A 122 4.19 -1.27 5.62
C PRO A 122 5.44 -1.75 6.34
N SER A 123 6.63 -1.55 5.74
CA SER A 123 7.89 -2.03 6.28
C SER A 123 8.93 -0.91 6.40
N ARG A 124 9.91 -1.12 7.31
CA ARG A 124 11.02 -0.19 7.50
C ARG A 124 11.90 -0.10 6.27
N GLU A 125 12.09 -1.24 5.61
CA GLU A 125 12.94 -1.39 4.44
C GLU A 125 12.36 -0.66 3.24
N LEU A 126 11.03 -0.72 3.04
CA LEU A 126 10.36 0.03 1.98
C LEU A 126 10.40 1.54 2.25
N ALA A 127 10.14 1.95 3.49
CA ALA A 127 10.28 3.35 3.90
C ALA A 127 11.70 3.91 3.66
N GLU A 128 12.75 3.13 3.99
CA GLU A 128 14.14 3.50 3.68
C GLU A 128 14.36 3.63 2.16
N GLN A 129 13.79 2.74 1.34
CA GLN A 129 13.89 2.80 -0.12
C GLN A 129 13.17 4.02 -0.71
N THR A 130 11.93 4.28 -0.31
CA THR A 130 11.14 5.42 -0.76
C THR A 130 11.85 6.73 -0.43
N LEU A 131 12.34 6.89 0.80
CA LEU A 131 13.12 8.07 1.19
C LEU A 131 14.41 8.21 0.36
N ASN A 132 15.11 7.11 0.08
CA ASN A 132 16.31 7.14 -0.75
C ASN A 132 16.01 7.54 -2.20
N GLN A 133 14.85 7.18 -2.74
CA GLN A 133 14.41 7.65 -4.05
C GLN A 133 14.10 9.15 -4.02
N ILE A 134 13.37 9.63 -3.01
CA ILE A 134 13.12 11.07 -2.82
C ILE A 134 14.44 11.86 -2.76
N LYS A 135 15.44 11.33 -2.03
CA LYS A 135 16.78 11.93 -1.96
C LYS A 135 17.50 11.99 -3.31
N LYS A 136 17.28 11.03 -4.21
CA LYS A 136 17.84 11.07 -5.57
C LYS A 136 17.11 12.11 -6.41
N PHE A 137 15.78 12.13 -6.39
CA PHE A 137 14.98 13.08 -7.16
C PHE A 137 15.21 14.53 -6.72
N LYS A 138 15.28 14.81 -5.42
CA LYS A 138 15.40 16.18 -4.90
C LYS A 138 16.66 16.92 -5.34
N VAL A 139 17.72 16.20 -5.73
CA VAL A 139 18.97 16.80 -6.20
C VAL A 139 18.76 17.54 -7.52
N HIS A 140 17.77 17.13 -8.31
CA HIS A 140 17.43 17.72 -9.60
C HIS A 140 16.44 18.90 -9.50
N ILE A 141 15.99 19.27 -8.30
CA ILE A 141 15.09 20.41 -8.08
C ILE A 141 15.93 21.62 -7.65
N SER A 142 15.94 22.66 -8.49
CA SER A 142 16.79 23.85 -8.35
C SER A 142 16.19 24.92 -7.44
N GLU A 143 14.87 25.11 -7.46
CA GLU A 143 14.20 26.25 -6.80
C GLU A 143 13.74 25.96 -5.37
N PHE A 144 13.37 24.70 -5.08
CA PHE A 144 12.92 24.28 -3.75
C PHE A 144 13.33 22.84 -3.47
N ARG A 145 14.25 22.63 -2.53
CA ARG A 145 14.64 21.29 -2.10
C ARG A 145 13.79 20.87 -0.90
N PRO A 146 12.81 19.96 -1.07
CA PRO A 146 12.00 19.51 0.04
C PRO A 146 12.88 18.80 1.08
N ARG A 147 12.64 19.11 2.35
CA ARG A 147 13.25 18.43 3.50
C ARG A 147 12.46 17.19 3.81
N GLU A 148 13.12 16.05 3.74
CA GLU A 148 12.55 14.74 3.99
C GLU A 148 12.96 14.19 5.36
N LEU A 149 12.06 13.46 6.02
CA LEU A 149 12.34 12.74 7.26
C LEU A 149 11.81 11.32 7.19
N LEU A 150 12.61 10.38 7.69
CA LEU A 150 12.23 8.99 7.86
C LEU A 150 11.77 8.73 9.31
N ILE A 151 10.53 8.28 9.48
CA ILE A 151 9.93 7.98 10.77
C ILE A 151 9.63 6.48 10.85
N ILE A 152 10.62 5.72 11.32
CA ILE A 152 10.52 4.27 11.52
C ILE A 152 10.86 3.90 12.96
N GLY A 153 10.32 2.78 13.44
CA GLY A 153 10.68 2.23 14.76
C GLY A 153 12.18 1.91 14.83
N GLY A 154 12.76 1.83 16.03
CA GLY A 154 14.17 1.44 16.23
C GLY A 154 15.23 2.41 15.70
N ALA A 155 14.86 3.60 15.24
CA ALA A 155 15.76 4.74 15.06
C ALA A 155 15.71 5.64 16.32
N PRO A 156 16.78 6.41 16.63
CA PRO A 156 16.81 7.27 17.81
C PRO A 156 15.69 8.32 17.78
N ALA A 157 14.83 8.31 18.80
CA ALA A 157 13.68 9.22 18.89
C ALA A 157 14.09 10.70 18.89
N LYS A 158 15.22 11.00 19.55
CA LYS A 158 15.76 12.36 19.64
C LYS A 158 16.09 12.95 18.27
N GLU A 159 16.73 12.18 17.39
CA GLU A 159 17.08 12.64 16.04
C GLU A 159 15.85 12.96 15.19
N GLN A 160 14.79 12.14 15.31
CA GLN A 160 13.51 12.37 14.63
C GLN A 160 12.84 13.67 15.12
N ILE A 161 12.80 13.86 16.43
CA ILE A 161 12.23 15.07 17.05
C ILE A 161 13.04 16.32 16.68
N ASP A 162 14.37 16.24 16.73
CA ASP A 162 15.26 17.35 16.38
C ASP A 162 15.14 17.70 14.88
N ALA A 163 14.89 16.72 14.01
CA ALA A 163 14.59 16.97 12.60
C ALA A 163 13.22 17.67 12.42
N LEU A 164 12.17 17.19 13.10
CA LEU A 164 10.85 17.84 13.09
C LEU A 164 10.92 19.28 13.58
N ASN A 165 11.67 19.56 14.64
CA ASN A 165 11.85 20.91 15.18
C ASN A 165 12.59 21.85 14.20
N ARG A 166 13.46 21.32 13.33
CA ARG A 166 14.14 22.09 12.28
C ARG A 166 13.25 22.36 11.06
N GLY A 167 12.17 21.60 10.93
CA GLY A 167 11.23 21.72 9.83
C GLY A 167 11.37 20.60 8.81
N VAL A 168 10.25 19.99 8.44
CA VAL A 168 10.17 18.89 7.48
C VAL A 168 9.01 19.14 6.53
N ASP A 169 9.22 18.85 5.24
CA ASP A 169 8.22 19.06 4.20
C ASP A 169 7.58 17.73 3.77
N ILE A 170 8.36 16.63 3.77
CA ILE A 170 7.91 15.27 3.43
C ILE A 170 8.30 14.28 4.54
N VAL A 171 7.33 13.53 5.04
CA VAL A 171 7.56 12.42 5.97
C VAL A 171 7.32 11.09 5.27
N VAL A 172 8.29 10.19 5.31
CA VAL A 172 8.12 8.77 4.96
C VAL A 172 8.14 7.96 6.25
N ALA A 173 7.12 7.12 6.48
CA ALA A 173 6.97 6.49 7.79
C ALA A 173 6.30 5.12 7.79
N THR A 174 6.58 4.34 8.84
CA THR A 174 5.80 3.15 9.19
C THR A 174 4.66 3.52 10.16
N PRO A 175 3.44 2.96 10.03
CA PRO A 175 2.24 3.37 10.78
C PRO A 175 2.43 3.46 12.30
N GLY A 176 3.07 2.44 12.90
CA GLY A 176 3.20 2.39 14.35
C GLY A 176 4.03 3.53 14.94
N ARG A 177 5.11 3.96 14.26
CA ARG A 177 5.98 5.02 14.79
C ARG A 177 5.43 6.42 14.54
N ILE A 178 4.76 6.64 13.40
CA ILE A 178 4.16 7.94 13.12
C ILE A 178 2.94 8.20 14.02
N ASP A 179 2.12 7.18 14.29
CA ASP A 179 0.95 7.28 15.20
C ASP A 179 1.38 7.71 16.61
N ASP A 180 2.52 7.22 17.12
CA ASP A 180 3.11 7.65 18.39
C ASP A 180 3.54 9.14 18.39
N LEU A 181 4.20 9.61 17.32
CA LEU A 181 4.60 11.02 17.21
C LEU A 181 3.41 11.97 17.02
N ILE A 182 2.34 11.52 16.37
CA ILE A 182 1.08 12.26 16.26
C ILE A 182 0.39 12.32 17.63
N GLY A 183 0.23 11.17 18.29
CA GLY A 183 -0.44 11.08 19.59
C GLY A 183 0.25 11.87 20.70
N THR A 184 1.57 12.03 20.64
CA THR A 184 2.35 12.86 21.57
C THR A 184 2.44 14.34 21.16
N GLY A 185 1.78 14.74 20.07
CA GLY A 185 1.78 16.11 19.55
C GLY A 185 3.12 16.57 18.97
N LYS A 186 4.07 15.65 18.75
CA LYS A 186 5.39 15.94 18.17
C LYS A 186 5.32 16.11 16.66
N LEU A 187 4.37 15.48 16.00
CA LEU A 187 4.06 15.65 14.58
C LEU A 187 2.62 16.18 14.42
N SER A 188 2.44 17.27 13.69
CA SER A 188 1.13 17.84 13.36
C SER A 188 0.69 17.44 11.96
N LEU A 189 -0.58 17.04 11.80
CA LEU A 189 -1.17 16.73 10.49
C LEU A 189 -1.88 17.93 9.84
N SER A 190 -1.88 19.08 10.49
CA SER A 190 -2.66 20.27 10.11
C SER A 190 -2.29 20.88 8.74
N GLN A 191 -1.09 20.60 8.23
CA GLN A 191 -0.61 21.13 6.95
C GLN A 191 -0.48 20.06 5.86
N VAL A 192 -0.90 18.82 6.14
CA VAL A 192 -0.84 17.74 5.15
C VAL A 192 -1.77 18.08 3.99
N ARG A 193 -1.24 17.92 2.77
CA ARG A 193 -1.91 18.12 1.47
C ARG A 193 -1.84 16.89 0.60
N PHE A 194 -0.81 16.07 0.80
CA PHE A 194 -0.62 14.80 0.11
C PHE A 194 -0.54 13.68 1.14
N PHE A 195 -1.43 12.70 1.03
CA PHE A 195 -1.41 11.52 1.87
C PHE A 195 -1.35 10.26 1.01
N ILE A 196 -0.21 9.58 1.08
CA ILE A 196 0.11 8.42 0.24
C ILE A 196 0.13 7.18 1.11
N LEU A 197 -0.60 6.15 0.68
CA LEU A 197 -0.52 4.80 1.23
C LEU A 197 0.11 3.90 0.17
N ASP A 198 1.35 3.48 0.39
CA ASP A 198 2.03 2.52 -0.47
C ASP A 198 1.90 1.09 0.07
N GLU A 199 1.89 0.10 -0.81
CA GLU A 199 1.56 -1.31 -0.52
C GLU A 199 0.34 -1.44 0.43
N ALA A 200 -0.80 -0.84 0.05
CA ALA A 200 -1.97 -0.72 0.90
C ALA A 200 -2.56 -2.07 1.38
N ASP A 201 -2.51 -3.11 0.54
CA ASP A 201 -2.79 -4.49 0.93
C ASP A 201 -1.85 -5.01 2.02
N GLY A 202 -0.56 -4.69 1.90
CA GLY A 202 0.45 -4.94 2.92
C GLY A 202 0.15 -4.23 4.25
N LEU A 203 -0.33 -2.99 4.20
CA LEU A 203 -0.74 -2.22 5.37
C LEU A 203 -1.98 -2.81 6.06
N LEU A 204 -2.98 -3.22 5.27
CA LEU A 204 -4.24 -3.78 5.77
C LEU A 204 -4.04 -5.17 6.37
N SER A 205 -3.31 -6.06 5.70
CA SER A 205 -2.96 -7.40 6.20
C SER A 205 -2.13 -7.34 7.49
N ALA A 206 -1.30 -6.31 7.68
CA ALA A 206 -0.58 -6.07 8.92
C ALA A 206 -1.46 -5.49 10.06
N GLY A 207 -2.74 -5.23 9.81
CA GLY A 207 -3.72 -4.77 10.80
C GLY A 207 -3.63 -3.27 11.11
N TYR A 208 -3.15 -2.44 10.17
CA TYR A 208 -2.99 -0.99 10.37
C TYR A 208 -4.22 -0.15 10.00
N SER A 209 -5.35 -0.77 9.66
CA SER A 209 -6.57 -0.10 9.20
C SER A 209 -7.07 0.98 10.17
N ASN A 210 -7.07 0.68 11.47
CA ASN A 210 -7.53 1.61 12.50
C ASN A 210 -6.61 2.83 12.62
N GLN A 211 -5.29 2.64 12.52
CA GLN A 211 -4.30 3.71 12.57
C GLN A 211 -4.43 4.62 11.35
N ILE A 212 -4.61 4.04 10.16
CA ILE A 212 -4.84 4.80 8.92
C ILE A 212 -6.10 5.67 9.06
N ASP A 213 -7.20 5.10 9.55
CA ASP A 213 -8.44 5.84 9.77
C ASP A 213 -8.28 6.98 10.78
N ARG A 214 -7.52 6.77 11.87
CA ARG A 214 -7.23 7.81 12.86
C ARG A 214 -6.39 8.95 12.28
N MET A 215 -5.38 8.64 11.48
CA MET A 215 -4.55 9.64 10.83
C MET A 215 -5.39 10.43 9.83
N TRP A 216 -6.13 9.75 8.95
CA TRP A 216 -6.99 10.39 7.95
C TRP A 216 -8.02 11.34 8.57
N LYS A 217 -8.67 10.96 9.68
CA LYS A 217 -9.63 11.82 10.40
C LYS A 217 -9.00 13.11 10.96
N GLN A 218 -7.70 13.09 11.25
CA GLN A 218 -6.96 14.24 11.79
C GLN A 218 -6.36 15.12 10.67
N ILE A 219 -6.27 14.62 9.44
CA ILE A 219 -5.82 15.39 8.28
C ILE A 219 -6.97 16.28 7.79
N PRO A 220 -6.74 17.58 7.54
CA PRO A 220 -7.73 18.46 6.92
C PRO A 220 -8.10 17.96 5.53
N GLN A 221 -9.38 17.63 5.33
CA GLN A 221 -9.90 17.13 4.06
C GLN A 221 -10.06 18.26 3.02
N VAL A 222 -10.30 19.48 3.50
CA VAL A 222 -10.33 20.72 2.73
C VAL A 222 -9.51 21.75 3.48
N THR A 223 -8.70 22.48 2.76
CA THR A 223 -7.69 23.39 3.29
C THR A 223 -8.20 24.82 3.24
N ALA A 224 -7.54 25.75 3.94
CA ALA A 224 -7.99 27.14 4.01
C ALA A 224 -8.03 27.84 2.63
N ASP A 225 -7.20 27.39 1.68
CA ASP A 225 -7.19 27.82 0.28
C ASP A 225 -8.20 27.06 -0.61
N GLY A 226 -9.13 26.31 -0.02
CA GLY A 226 -10.21 25.61 -0.72
C GLY A 226 -9.78 24.35 -1.46
N LYS A 227 -8.50 23.97 -1.38
CA LYS A 227 -7.97 22.75 -2.00
C LYS A 227 -8.32 21.53 -1.16
N ARG A 228 -8.48 20.39 -1.82
CA ARG A 228 -8.79 19.11 -1.18
C ARG A 228 -7.51 18.37 -0.86
N LEU A 229 -7.55 17.52 0.16
CA LEU A 229 -6.52 16.53 0.40
C LEU A 229 -6.36 15.65 -0.85
N GLN A 230 -5.15 15.58 -1.40
CA GLN A 230 -4.85 14.65 -2.47
C GLN A 230 -4.36 13.33 -1.86
N MET A 231 -5.00 12.24 -2.25
CA MET A 231 -4.65 10.90 -1.79
C MET A 231 -4.17 10.04 -2.95
N VAL A 232 -3.11 9.27 -2.70
CA VAL A 232 -2.61 8.23 -3.62
C VAL A 232 -2.56 6.93 -2.84
N VAL A 233 -3.19 5.88 -3.37
CA VAL A 233 -3.18 4.54 -2.77
C VAL A 233 -2.61 3.59 -3.80
N CYS A 234 -1.42 3.05 -3.52
CA CYS A 234 -0.77 2.04 -4.34
C CYS A 234 -1.00 0.66 -3.70
N SER A 235 -1.44 -0.30 -4.51
CA SER A 235 -1.64 -1.69 -4.08
C SER A 235 -1.42 -2.61 -5.27
N ALA A 236 -0.85 -3.79 -5.03
CA ALA A 236 -0.80 -4.82 -6.05
C ALA A 236 -2.20 -5.42 -6.31
N THR A 237 -3.07 -5.39 -5.30
CA THR A 237 -4.37 -6.06 -5.29
C THR A 237 -5.51 -5.05 -5.21
N LEU A 238 -5.60 -4.17 -6.22
CA LEU A 238 -6.61 -3.10 -6.29
C LEU A 238 -8.07 -3.60 -6.18
N HIS A 239 -8.31 -4.83 -6.63
CA HIS A 239 -9.64 -5.46 -6.61
C HIS A 239 -9.95 -6.23 -5.32
N SER A 240 -9.00 -6.35 -4.40
CA SER A 240 -9.28 -6.97 -3.10
C SER A 240 -10.37 -6.18 -2.37
N PHE A 241 -11.25 -6.91 -1.69
CA PHE A 241 -12.40 -6.31 -1.01
C PHE A 241 -11.96 -5.23 0.00
N ASP A 242 -10.89 -5.49 0.75
CA ASP A 242 -10.40 -4.59 1.79
C ASP A 242 -9.76 -3.32 1.22
N VAL A 243 -8.98 -3.41 0.14
CA VAL A 243 -8.39 -2.23 -0.52
C VAL A 243 -9.48 -1.38 -1.16
N LYS A 244 -10.45 -2.01 -1.83
CA LYS A 244 -11.58 -1.29 -2.43
C LYS A 244 -12.41 -0.57 -1.38
N LYS A 245 -12.75 -1.25 -0.29
CA LYS A 245 -13.49 -0.68 0.84
C LYS A 245 -12.72 0.46 1.52
N LEU A 246 -11.40 0.36 1.63
CA LEU A 246 -10.55 1.45 2.13
C LEU A 246 -10.63 2.67 1.20
N ALA A 247 -10.41 2.47 -0.10
CA ALA A 247 -10.42 3.54 -1.10
C ALA A 247 -11.77 4.27 -1.14
N GLU A 248 -12.89 3.53 -1.19
CA GLU A 248 -14.24 4.09 -1.16
C GLU A 248 -14.55 4.87 0.11
N ARG A 249 -13.91 4.51 1.24
CA ARG A 249 -14.12 5.17 2.53
C ARG A 249 -13.33 6.48 2.68
N ILE A 250 -12.06 6.49 2.28
CA ILE A 250 -11.13 7.60 2.60
C ILE A 250 -10.86 8.52 1.41
N MET A 251 -11.09 8.07 0.18
CA MET A 251 -10.82 8.84 -1.03
C MET A 251 -12.12 9.44 -1.59
N HIS A 252 -12.01 10.64 -2.19
CA HIS A 252 -13.14 11.34 -2.79
C HIS A 252 -13.06 11.28 -4.32
N PHE A 253 -13.92 10.48 -4.96
CA PHE A 253 -13.91 10.18 -6.41
C PHE A 253 -12.51 9.75 -6.93
N PRO A 254 -11.97 8.62 -6.44
CA PRO A 254 -10.68 8.14 -6.91
C PRO A 254 -10.72 7.76 -8.40
N THR A 255 -9.64 8.06 -9.12
CA THR A 255 -9.38 7.50 -10.44
C THR A 255 -8.63 6.19 -10.26
N TRP A 256 -9.18 5.10 -10.81
CA TRP A 256 -8.56 3.79 -10.76
C TRP A 256 -7.60 3.63 -11.94
N VAL A 257 -6.33 3.40 -11.65
CA VAL A 257 -5.30 3.09 -12.65
C VAL A 257 -4.86 1.65 -12.42
N ASP A 258 -5.48 0.73 -13.16
CA ASP A 258 -5.13 -0.69 -13.12
C ASP A 258 -4.27 -1.03 -14.35
N LEU A 259 -3.00 -1.37 -14.08
CA LEU A 259 -2.00 -1.69 -15.11
C LEU A 259 -1.96 -3.18 -15.47
N LYS A 260 -2.58 -4.05 -14.68
CA LYS A 260 -2.43 -5.52 -14.82
C LYS A 260 -3.73 -6.26 -15.12
N GLY A 261 -4.90 -5.70 -14.78
CA GLY A 261 -6.12 -6.50 -14.76
C GLY A 261 -6.04 -7.56 -13.65
N GLN A 262 -6.42 -8.81 -13.94
CA GLN A 262 -6.30 -9.90 -12.96
C GLN A 262 -4.83 -10.27 -12.69
N ASP A 263 -4.53 -10.71 -11.47
CA ASP A 263 -3.20 -11.20 -11.11
C ASP A 263 -2.78 -12.32 -12.04
N SER A 264 -1.74 -12.09 -12.83
CA SER A 264 -1.17 -13.06 -13.77
C SER A 264 0.26 -13.42 -13.40
N VAL A 265 0.59 -14.69 -13.65
CA VAL A 265 1.96 -15.21 -13.53
C VAL A 265 2.78 -14.66 -14.69
N PRO A 266 3.98 -14.07 -14.46
CA PRO A 266 4.84 -13.63 -15.55
C PRO A 266 5.19 -14.77 -16.50
N ASP A 267 5.17 -14.54 -17.82
CA ASP A 267 5.54 -15.55 -18.83
C ASP A 267 6.96 -16.13 -18.64
N THR A 268 7.84 -15.35 -18.00
CA THR A 268 9.23 -15.75 -17.69
C THR A 268 9.36 -16.60 -16.42
N LEU A 269 8.25 -17.04 -15.82
CA LEU A 269 8.22 -17.79 -14.58
C LEU A 269 7.59 -19.16 -14.81
N HIS A 270 8.33 -20.21 -14.47
CA HIS A 270 7.75 -21.53 -14.26
C HIS A 270 7.50 -21.73 -12.77
N HIS A 271 6.32 -22.21 -12.40
CA HIS A 271 5.99 -22.55 -11.02
C HIS A 271 5.43 -23.95 -10.93
N VAL A 272 5.87 -24.69 -9.91
CA VAL A 272 5.50 -26.09 -9.69
C VAL A 272 5.20 -26.33 -8.22
N VAL A 273 4.40 -27.35 -7.95
CA VAL A 273 4.08 -27.84 -6.61
C VAL A 273 4.66 -29.23 -6.38
N VAL A 274 5.18 -29.46 -5.17
CA VAL A 274 5.62 -30.77 -4.72
C VAL A 274 4.77 -31.14 -3.50
N LYS A 275 4.04 -32.25 -3.60
CA LYS A 275 3.30 -32.77 -2.44
C LYS A 275 4.26 -33.43 -1.46
N VAL A 276 4.23 -32.97 -0.22
CA VAL A 276 4.99 -33.52 0.90
C VAL A 276 4.07 -34.46 1.67
N ASN A 277 4.25 -35.76 1.46
CA ASN A 277 3.40 -36.78 2.05
C ASN A 277 4.15 -37.59 3.12
N PRO A 278 3.88 -37.36 4.43
CA PRO A 278 4.54 -38.10 5.51
C PRO A 278 4.10 -39.57 5.63
N GLN A 279 3.00 -39.95 4.95
CA GLN A 279 2.52 -41.33 4.91
C GLN A 279 3.24 -42.15 3.84
N GLU A 280 3.70 -41.51 2.77
CA GLU A 280 4.39 -42.15 1.64
C GLU A 280 5.92 -42.05 1.77
N ASP A 281 6.46 -40.86 2.08
CA ASP A 281 7.88 -40.71 2.36
C ASP A 281 8.14 -40.93 3.85
N LEU A 282 8.71 -42.07 4.20
CA LEU A 282 9.05 -42.44 5.58
C LEU A 282 10.48 -42.02 5.98
N SER A 283 11.20 -41.25 5.15
CA SER A 283 12.57 -40.82 5.46
C SER A 283 12.67 -40.04 6.77
N TRP A 284 11.64 -39.25 7.10
CA TRP A 284 11.57 -38.46 8.32
C TRP A 284 11.54 -39.29 9.60
N GLN A 285 11.23 -40.60 9.53
CA GLN A 285 11.27 -41.51 10.67
C GLN A 285 12.68 -42.05 10.93
N ARG A 286 13.55 -42.07 9.91
CA ARG A 286 14.90 -42.64 10.02
C ARG A 286 15.81 -41.78 10.92
N GLY A 287 16.86 -42.38 11.48
CA GLY A 287 17.89 -41.64 12.21
C GLY A 287 18.73 -40.75 11.29
N GLY A 288 19.24 -39.63 11.80
CA GLY A 288 20.07 -38.70 11.02
C GLY A 288 20.03 -37.28 11.55
N GLN A 289 20.75 -36.36 10.90
CA GLN A 289 20.61 -34.93 11.16
C GLN A 289 19.29 -34.43 10.57
N LYS A 290 18.40 -33.95 11.43
CA LYS A 290 17.09 -33.40 11.05
C LYS A 290 17.00 -31.93 11.42
N VAL A 291 16.11 -31.21 10.75
CA VAL A 291 15.73 -29.85 11.15
C VAL A 291 15.10 -29.89 12.54
N GLN A 292 15.42 -28.90 13.37
CA GLN A 292 14.69 -28.66 14.61
C GLN A 292 13.32 -28.07 14.24
N THR A 293 12.23 -28.65 14.74
CA THR A 293 10.88 -28.14 14.49
C THR A 293 10.51 -27.01 15.46
N ASP A 294 9.32 -26.44 15.29
CA ASP A 294 8.78 -25.30 16.03
C ASP A 294 8.30 -25.65 17.46
N GLY A 295 8.42 -26.92 17.86
CA GLY A 295 8.05 -27.41 19.19
C GLY A 295 6.54 -27.44 19.45
N VAL A 296 5.70 -27.25 18.43
CA VAL A 296 4.24 -27.26 18.58
C VAL A 296 3.69 -28.59 19.10
N HIS A 297 4.45 -29.67 18.86
CA HIS A 297 4.13 -31.02 19.29
C HIS A 297 4.80 -31.44 20.60
N TYR A 298 5.43 -30.52 21.34
CA TYR A 298 6.17 -30.86 22.55
C TYR A 298 5.33 -31.58 23.62
N ASN A 299 4.04 -31.23 23.74
CA ASN A 299 3.10 -31.86 24.67
C ASN A 299 2.25 -32.96 24.05
N ASP A 300 2.40 -33.23 22.75
CA ASP A 300 1.63 -34.26 22.05
C ASP A 300 2.28 -35.64 22.28
N GLN A 301 1.45 -36.68 22.39
CA GLN A 301 1.94 -38.06 22.52
C GLN A 301 2.31 -38.61 21.13
N MET A 302 3.54 -38.33 20.71
CA MET A 302 4.05 -38.71 19.39
C MET A 302 4.43 -40.19 19.34
N HIS A 303 3.90 -40.90 18.36
CA HIS A 303 4.18 -42.32 18.14
C HIS A 303 4.83 -42.48 16.76
N TYR A 304 6.16 -42.50 16.69
CA TYR A 304 6.85 -42.65 15.40
C TYR A 304 6.46 -43.95 14.70
N GLY A 305 6.02 -43.84 13.44
CA GLY A 305 5.47 -44.97 12.65
C GLY A 305 3.96 -45.11 12.70
N SER A 306 3.27 -44.35 13.56
CA SER A 306 1.81 -44.30 13.60
C SER A 306 1.24 -43.30 12.58
N GLN A 307 -0.06 -43.43 12.29
CA GLN A 307 -0.84 -42.60 11.36
C GLN A 307 -1.65 -41.51 12.10
N ASP A 308 -1.29 -41.21 13.35
CA ASP A 308 -1.89 -40.13 14.11
C ASP A 308 -1.54 -38.75 13.52
N LYS A 309 -2.49 -37.81 13.62
CA LYS A 309 -2.41 -36.53 12.92
C LYS A 309 -1.22 -35.69 13.39
N GLU A 310 -0.94 -35.73 14.68
CA GLU A 310 0.15 -35.01 15.31
C GLU A 310 1.51 -35.53 14.81
N THR A 311 1.71 -36.85 14.80
CA THR A 311 2.95 -37.46 14.31
C THR A 311 3.15 -37.23 12.81
N LEU A 312 2.09 -37.31 11.99
CA LEU A 312 2.18 -36.98 10.56
C LEU A 312 2.47 -35.49 10.33
N SER A 313 1.91 -34.59 11.15
CA SER A 313 2.19 -33.15 11.11
C SER A 313 3.66 -32.84 11.38
N GLU A 314 4.27 -33.47 12.39
CA GLU A 314 5.72 -33.36 12.64
C GLU A 314 6.53 -33.92 11.47
N GLY A 315 6.07 -35.02 10.87
CA GLY A 315 6.67 -35.59 9.66
C GLY A 315 6.72 -34.60 8.50
N ILE A 316 5.64 -33.84 8.25
CA ILE A 316 5.62 -32.78 7.23
C ILE A 316 6.71 -31.73 7.48
N LYS A 317 6.83 -31.25 8.72
CA LYS A 317 7.81 -30.22 9.09
C LYS A 317 9.23 -30.67 8.78
N ILE A 318 9.56 -31.93 9.11
CA ILE A 318 10.87 -32.52 8.85
C ILE A 318 11.07 -32.72 7.34
N LEU A 319 10.10 -33.33 6.64
CA LEU A 319 10.21 -33.61 5.21
C LEU A 319 10.34 -32.35 4.36
N LYS A 320 9.68 -31.24 4.72
CA LYS A 320 9.82 -29.96 4.00
C LYS A 320 11.26 -29.48 3.98
N ALA A 321 12.02 -29.64 5.06
CA ALA A 321 13.44 -29.29 5.09
C ALA A 321 14.26 -30.22 4.19
N ASP A 322 14.00 -31.54 4.24
CA ASP A 322 14.69 -32.51 3.37
C ASP A 322 14.40 -32.23 1.89
N TYR A 323 13.15 -31.92 1.55
CA TYR A 323 12.69 -31.61 0.20
C TYR A 323 13.31 -30.32 -0.33
N LEU A 324 13.47 -29.30 0.52
CA LEU A 324 14.21 -28.10 0.17
C LEU A 324 15.66 -28.44 -0.22
N ILE A 325 16.35 -29.28 0.55
CA ILE A 325 17.73 -29.68 0.23
C ILE A 325 17.79 -30.46 -1.08
N LYS A 326 16.85 -31.40 -1.31
CA LYS A 326 16.72 -32.11 -2.59
C LYS A 326 16.54 -31.13 -3.76
N ALA A 327 15.67 -30.14 -3.62
CA ALA A 327 15.42 -29.13 -4.65
C ALA A 327 16.65 -28.26 -4.94
N ILE A 328 17.38 -27.84 -3.89
CA ILE A 328 18.63 -27.08 -4.03
C ILE A 328 19.68 -27.88 -4.81
N GLN A 329 19.79 -29.18 -4.54
CA GLN A 329 20.77 -30.06 -5.17
C GLN A 329 20.40 -30.39 -6.62
N GLU A 330 19.15 -30.81 -6.87
CA GLU A 330 18.66 -31.20 -8.19
C GLU A 330 18.77 -30.06 -9.19
N HIS A 331 18.32 -28.86 -8.81
CA HIS A 331 18.37 -27.68 -9.67
C HIS A 331 19.68 -26.90 -9.58
N LYS A 332 20.65 -27.37 -8.77
CA LYS A 332 21.96 -26.71 -8.54
C LYS A 332 21.83 -25.22 -8.20
N MET A 333 20.76 -24.85 -7.47
CA MET A 333 20.33 -23.47 -7.27
C MET A 333 21.47 -22.57 -6.83
N ASP A 334 21.77 -21.52 -7.60
CA ASP A 334 22.85 -20.57 -7.34
C ASP A 334 22.45 -19.38 -6.50
N LYS A 335 21.19 -18.97 -6.63
CA LYS A 335 20.61 -17.91 -5.82
C LYS A 335 19.11 -18.14 -5.66
N ALA A 336 18.62 -18.21 -4.43
CA ALA A 336 17.18 -18.37 -4.18
C ALA A 336 16.69 -17.56 -2.97
N ILE A 337 15.40 -17.20 -3.00
CA ILE A 337 14.68 -16.73 -1.82
C ILE A 337 13.82 -17.89 -1.30
N LEU A 338 13.94 -18.16 -0.01
CA LEU A 338 13.25 -19.24 0.68
C LEU A 338 12.20 -18.62 1.60
N PHE A 339 10.92 -18.90 1.34
CA PHE A 339 9.83 -18.36 2.12
C PHE A 339 9.35 -19.36 3.17
N CYS A 340 9.34 -18.92 4.43
CA CYS A 340 8.75 -19.64 5.54
C CYS A 340 7.61 -18.81 6.14
N ARG A 341 6.63 -19.48 6.73
CA ARG A 341 5.47 -18.82 7.35
C ARG A 341 5.85 -18.04 8.61
N THR A 342 6.64 -18.64 9.51
CA THR A 342 7.00 -18.01 10.78
C THR A 342 8.48 -17.64 10.87
N LYS A 343 8.78 -16.74 11.82
CA LYS A 343 10.15 -16.32 12.15
C LYS A 343 10.97 -17.48 12.73
N LEU A 344 10.33 -18.33 13.52
CA LEU A 344 10.95 -19.50 14.13
C LEU A 344 11.33 -20.52 13.05
N ASP A 345 10.47 -20.74 12.06
CA ASP A 345 10.78 -21.63 10.93
C ASP A 345 11.96 -21.11 10.12
N CYS A 346 12.05 -19.78 9.90
CA CYS A 346 13.22 -19.17 9.27
C CYS A 346 14.50 -19.51 10.05
N ASP A 347 14.49 -19.31 11.36
CA ASP A 347 15.64 -19.57 12.23
C ASP A 347 16.02 -21.06 12.27
N ASN A 348 15.03 -21.94 12.32
CA ASN A 348 15.22 -23.38 12.30
C ASN A 348 15.82 -23.84 10.97
N MET A 349 15.35 -23.30 9.85
CA MET A 349 15.90 -23.60 8.54
C MET A 349 17.34 -23.11 8.41
N GLU A 350 17.65 -21.90 8.90
CA GLU A 350 19.03 -21.37 8.90
C GLU A 350 19.96 -22.24 9.74
N LYS A 351 19.52 -22.70 10.92
CA LYS A 351 20.29 -23.62 11.77
C LYS A 351 20.53 -24.95 11.08
N TYR A 352 19.52 -25.52 10.43
CA TYR A 352 19.65 -26.78 9.72
C TYR A 352 20.61 -26.66 8.52
N MET A 353 20.50 -25.59 7.73
CA MET A 353 21.47 -25.34 6.65
C MET A 353 22.88 -25.10 7.19
N LYS A 354 23.03 -24.51 8.39
CA LYS A 354 24.32 -24.37 9.09
C LYS A 354 24.90 -25.72 9.50
N THR A 355 24.10 -26.66 10.02
CA THR A 355 24.59 -28.01 10.38
C THR A 355 25.10 -28.78 9.17
N LEU A 356 24.55 -28.50 7.98
CA LEU A 356 25.02 -29.04 6.70
C LEU A 356 26.26 -28.31 6.14
N GLY A 357 26.92 -27.45 6.92
CA GLY A 357 28.12 -26.69 6.51
C GLY A 357 27.84 -25.30 5.93
N GLY A 358 26.57 -24.87 5.89
CA GLY A 358 26.13 -23.56 5.38
C GLY A 358 26.19 -22.40 6.39
N GLY A 359 25.38 -21.37 6.13
CA GLY A 359 25.24 -20.18 6.98
C GLY A 359 26.04 -18.94 6.56
N PRO A 360 25.98 -17.85 7.35
CA PRO A 360 26.45 -16.52 6.97
C PRO A 360 27.97 -16.34 7.02
N LYS A 361 28.66 -17.25 7.73
CA LYS A 361 30.13 -17.30 7.83
C LYS A 361 30.73 -18.41 6.99
N ALA A 362 29.90 -19.18 6.27
CA ALA A 362 30.40 -20.20 5.36
C ALA A 362 31.27 -19.50 4.30
N VAL A 363 32.58 -19.73 4.42
CA VAL A 363 33.64 -19.18 3.58
C VAL A 363 33.31 -19.48 2.11
N PRO A 364 33.56 -18.55 1.17
CA PRO A 364 32.58 -18.21 0.14
C PRO A 364 32.21 -19.39 -0.76
N LYS A 365 30.93 -19.44 -1.12
CA LYS A 365 30.32 -20.41 -2.06
C LYS A 365 30.01 -21.81 -1.51
N HIS A 366 29.89 -22.00 -0.20
CA HIS A 366 29.24 -23.22 0.28
C HIS A 366 27.85 -23.38 -0.34
N GLN A 367 27.51 -24.61 -0.76
CA GLN A 367 26.27 -24.88 -1.49
C GLN A 367 25.04 -24.38 -0.73
N PHE A 368 25.06 -24.45 0.60
CA PHE A 368 23.99 -24.04 1.53
C PHE A 368 24.26 -22.71 2.27
N SER A 369 25.10 -21.83 1.74
CA SER A 369 25.32 -20.50 2.34
C SER A 369 24.02 -19.69 2.37
N CYS A 370 23.61 -19.26 3.57
CA CYS A 370 22.30 -18.67 3.80
C CYS A 370 22.32 -17.57 4.87
N VAL A 371 21.32 -16.71 4.83
CA VAL A 371 21.03 -15.67 5.82
C VAL A 371 19.52 -15.59 6.07
N CYS A 372 19.13 -15.16 7.28
CA CYS A 372 17.73 -14.91 7.64
C CYS A 372 17.37 -13.43 7.64
N LEU A 373 16.13 -13.14 7.22
CA LEU A 373 15.54 -11.81 7.24
C LEU A 373 14.08 -11.90 7.73
N HIS A 374 13.87 -11.53 8.99
CA HIS A 374 12.55 -11.40 9.63
C HIS A 374 12.59 -10.35 10.74
N SER A 375 11.43 -9.97 11.29
CA SER A 375 11.31 -8.80 12.18
C SER A 375 11.91 -8.97 13.59
N ASP A 376 12.28 -10.19 14.00
CA ASP A 376 12.98 -10.41 15.28
C ASP A 376 14.50 -10.28 15.16
N ARG A 377 15.04 -10.26 13.93
CA ARG A 377 16.45 -9.93 13.70
C ARG A 377 16.72 -8.46 13.96
N LYS A 378 17.91 -8.16 14.48
CA LYS A 378 18.27 -6.78 14.79
C LYS A 378 18.33 -5.95 13.49
N PRO A 379 17.90 -4.67 13.49
CA PRO A 379 17.90 -3.87 12.25
C PRO A 379 19.26 -3.81 11.51
N PRO A 380 20.42 -3.65 12.20
CA PRO A 380 21.72 -3.71 11.53
C PRO A 380 22.02 -5.07 10.89
N GLU A 381 21.65 -6.16 11.57
CA GLU A 381 21.81 -7.54 11.08
C GLU A 381 20.95 -7.78 9.83
N ARG A 382 19.70 -7.28 9.81
CA ARG A 382 18.82 -7.39 8.63
C ARG A 382 19.44 -6.70 7.41
N ARG A 383 19.98 -5.49 7.60
CA ARG A 383 20.65 -4.73 6.53
C ARG A 383 21.90 -5.44 6.03
N GLU A 384 22.73 -5.95 6.95
CA GLU A 384 23.93 -6.71 6.62
C GLU A 384 23.61 -8.01 5.85
N ASN A 385 22.60 -8.77 6.31
CA ASN A 385 22.17 -10.00 5.67
C ASN A 385 21.63 -9.75 4.26
N LEU A 386 20.80 -8.72 4.09
CA LEU A 386 20.31 -8.33 2.77
C LEU A 386 21.47 -7.92 1.85
N GLN A 387 22.45 -7.18 2.36
CA GLN A 387 23.63 -6.80 1.59
C GLN A 387 24.47 -8.02 1.18
N LYS A 388 24.70 -8.97 2.08
CA LYS A 388 25.40 -10.22 1.76
C LYS A 388 24.73 -11.00 0.63
N PHE A 389 23.39 -11.03 0.62
CA PHE A 389 22.63 -11.67 -0.46
C PHE A 389 22.66 -10.88 -1.77
N LYS A 390 22.60 -9.53 -1.70
CA LYS A 390 22.74 -8.67 -2.89
C LYS A 390 24.13 -8.79 -3.53
N ASP A 391 25.17 -8.90 -2.72
CA ASP A 391 26.58 -9.01 -3.14
C ASP A 391 27.02 -10.44 -3.51
N ASP A 392 26.08 -11.39 -3.64
CA ASP A 392 26.36 -12.80 -3.95
C ASP A 392 27.33 -13.51 -2.98
N ARG A 393 27.45 -13.02 -1.74
CA ARG A 393 28.27 -13.66 -0.70
C ARG A 393 27.60 -14.90 -0.11
N VAL A 394 26.28 -14.95 -0.18
CA VAL A 394 25.45 -16.08 0.23
C VAL A 394 24.44 -16.40 -0.87
N ARG A 395 24.12 -17.69 -1.04
CA ARG A 395 23.23 -18.18 -2.11
C ARG A 395 21.75 -18.07 -1.72
N PHE A 396 21.42 -18.14 -0.43
CA PHE A 396 20.03 -18.21 0.01
C PHE A 396 19.64 -17.11 1.01
N LEU A 397 18.49 -16.48 0.75
CA LEU A 397 17.82 -15.57 1.67
C LEU A 397 16.56 -16.24 2.21
N ILE A 398 16.53 -16.55 3.49
CA ILE A 398 15.37 -17.13 4.18
C ILE A 398 14.56 -15.99 4.80
N CYS A 399 13.27 -15.90 4.52
CA CYS A 399 12.44 -14.80 5.01
C CYS A 399 10.97 -15.15 5.20
N THR A 400 10.28 -14.32 5.98
CA THR A 400 8.81 -14.29 6.07
C THR A 400 8.24 -13.30 5.06
N ASP A 401 6.94 -13.41 4.75
CA ASP A 401 6.24 -12.48 3.83
C ASP A 401 6.44 -11.02 4.21
N VAL A 402 6.20 -10.69 5.48
CA VAL A 402 6.32 -9.32 6.02
C VAL A 402 7.72 -8.75 5.79
N ALA A 403 8.75 -9.59 5.90
CA ALA A 403 10.12 -9.14 5.79
C ALA A 403 10.58 -9.03 4.33
N ALA A 404 10.00 -9.83 3.43
CA ALA A 404 10.26 -9.77 2.00
C ALA A 404 9.48 -8.65 1.30
N ARG A 405 8.37 -8.17 1.86
CA ARG A 405 7.66 -7.00 1.35
C ARG A 405 8.59 -5.78 1.35
N GLY A 406 8.66 -5.12 0.18
CA GLY A 406 9.59 -4.01 -0.03
C GLY A 406 11.08 -4.32 -0.02
N ILE A 407 11.56 -5.57 -0.14
CA ILE A 407 12.99 -5.78 -0.47
C ILE A 407 13.20 -5.53 -1.96
N ASP A 408 14.12 -4.63 -2.31
CA ASP A 408 14.52 -4.43 -3.71
C ASP A 408 15.48 -5.54 -4.15
N VAL A 409 14.93 -6.75 -4.32
CA VAL A 409 15.61 -7.91 -4.87
C VAL A 409 14.67 -8.56 -5.87
N ARG A 410 14.82 -8.18 -7.15
CA ARG A 410 14.03 -8.71 -8.28
C ARG A 410 14.91 -9.52 -9.22
N GLY A 411 14.32 -10.54 -9.83
CA GLY A 411 14.98 -11.36 -10.81
C GLY A 411 15.97 -12.36 -10.23
N VAL A 412 15.59 -12.97 -9.11
CA VAL A 412 16.27 -14.14 -8.56
C VAL A 412 15.92 -15.34 -9.45
N PRO A 413 16.85 -16.27 -9.74
CA PRO A 413 16.55 -17.40 -10.61
C PRO A 413 15.60 -18.42 -9.96
N TYR A 414 15.59 -18.52 -8.63
CA TYR A 414 14.76 -19.46 -7.89
C TYR A 414 14.01 -18.82 -6.72
N VAL A 415 12.78 -19.29 -6.48
CA VAL A 415 12.06 -19.11 -5.22
C VAL A 415 11.60 -20.47 -4.74
N VAL A 416 11.68 -20.71 -3.44
CA VAL A 416 11.08 -21.89 -2.82
C VAL A 416 10.12 -21.45 -1.72
N ASN A 417 8.84 -21.78 -1.88
CA ASN A 417 7.85 -21.68 -0.81
C ASN A 417 7.97 -22.93 0.06
N VAL A 418 8.73 -22.84 1.15
CA VAL A 418 8.89 -23.96 2.10
C VAL A 418 7.57 -24.22 2.83
N THR A 419 6.83 -23.16 3.13
CA THR A 419 5.47 -23.20 3.66
C THR A 419 4.59 -22.39 2.73
N MET A 420 3.37 -22.84 2.45
CA MET A 420 2.42 -22.05 1.66
C MET A 420 2.07 -20.74 2.39
N PRO A 421 1.71 -19.67 1.67
CA PRO A 421 1.23 -18.43 2.30
C PRO A 421 -0.21 -18.58 2.78
N ASP A 422 -0.54 -17.88 3.88
CA ASP A 422 -1.90 -17.84 4.46
C ASP A 422 -2.90 -17.10 3.54
N GLU A 423 -2.41 -16.21 2.68
CA GLU A 423 -3.19 -15.40 1.73
C GLU A 423 -2.68 -15.64 0.30
N LYS A 424 -3.59 -15.82 -0.65
CA LYS A 424 -3.29 -16.09 -2.06
C LYS A 424 -2.55 -14.94 -2.76
N GLU A 425 -2.78 -13.71 -2.34
CA GLU A 425 -2.10 -12.52 -2.84
C GLU A 425 -0.59 -12.58 -2.53
N ASN A 426 -0.22 -13.13 -1.37
CA ASN A 426 1.18 -13.30 -1.00
C ASN A 426 1.88 -14.31 -1.90
N TYR A 427 1.19 -15.33 -2.42
CA TYR A 427 1.77 -16.27 -3.37
C TYR A 427 2.30 -15.55 -4.61
N VAL A 428 1.49 -14.67 -5.20
CA VAL A 428 1.87 -13.85 -6.37
C VAL A 428 3.07 -12.96 -6.05
N HIS A 429 3.09 -12.35 -4.85
CA HIS A 429 4.22 -11.53 -4.40
C HIS A 429 5.53 -12.31 -4.19
N ARG A 430 5.44 -13.55 -3.69
CA ARG A 430 6.59 -14.43 -3.49
C ARG A 430 7.19 -14.84 -4.82
N ILE A 431 6.38 -15.38 -5.72
CA ILE A 431 6.85 -15.87 -7.02
C ILE A 431 7.28 -14.72 -7.94
N GLY A 432 6.69 -13.52 -7.78
CA GLY A 432 7.10 -12.31 -8.50
C GLY A 432 8.51 -11.81 -8.18
N ARG A 433 9.21 -12.42 -7.21
CA ARG A 433 10.66 -12.19 -6.97
C ARG A 433 11.53 -12.93 -7.99
N VAL A 434 10.95 -13.89 -8.70
CA VAL A 434 11.59 -14.68 -9.74
C VAL A 434 11.39 -14.05 -11.11
N GLY A 435 12.39 -14.20 -11.98
CA GLY A 435 12.29 -13.81 -13.38
C GLY A 435 12.72 -12.37 -13.66
N ARG A 436 13.40 -12.21 -14.80
CA ARG A 436 13.62 -10.93 -15.49
C ARG A 436 13.21 -11.15 -16.94
N ALA A 437 12.98 -10.06 -17.69
CA ALA A 437 12.67 -10.12 -19.11
C ALA A 437 13.59 -11.06 -19.93
N ASP A 438 14.82 -11.29 -19.48
CA ASP A 438 15.83 -12.06 -20.21
C ASP A 438 16.11 -13.49 -19.67
N ARG A 439 15.47 -13.92 -18.55
CA ARG A 439 15.75 -15.22 -17.93
C ARG A 439 14.50 -15.89 -17.34
N MET A 440 14.30 -17.15 -17.71
CA MET A 440 13.36 -18.05 -17.04
C MET A 440 13.80 -18.27 -15.60
N GLY A 441 12.87 -18.14 -14.67
CA GLY A 441 13.09 -18.57 -13.29
C GLY A 441 12.07 -19.61 -12.85
N LEU A 442 12.37 -20.26 -11.74
CA LEU A 442 11.61 -21.38 -11.20
C LEU A 442 11.13 -21.10 -9.77
N ALA A 443 9.83 -21.21 -9.54
CA ALA A 443 9.24 -21.20 -8.21
C ALA A 443 8.77 -22.61 -7.82
N ILE A 444 9.28 -23.15 -6.71
CA ILE A 444 8.87 -24.48 -6.21
C ILE A 444 8.08 -24.28 -4.91
N SER A 445 6.90 -24.89 -4.81
CA SER A 445 6.10 -24.81 -3.59
C SER A 445 5.95 -26.19 -2.96
N LEU A 446 6.35 -26.31 -1.70
CA LEU A 446 6.21 -27.54 -0.92
C LEU A 446 4.85 -27.51 -0.23
N VAL A 447 3.99 -28.49 -0.52
CA VAL A 447 2.61 -28.54 -0.06
C VAL A 447 2.37 -29.81 0.74
N GLY A 448 2.12 -29.69 2.04
CA GLY A 448 1.76 -30.80 2.92
C GLY A 448 0.48 -31.49 2.47
N SER A 449 0.53 -32.80 2.28
CA SER A 449 -0.65 -33.59 1.84
C SER A 449 -1.70 -33.77 2.93
N VAL A 450 -1.31 -33.58 4.20
CA VAL A 450 -2.21 -33.64 5.37
C VAL A 450 -2.11 -32.34 6.18
N PRO A 451 -3.13 -31.99 6.98
CA PRO A 451 -3.07 -30.78 7.79
C PRO A 451 -1.91 -30.78 8.79
N GLU A 452 -1.20 -29.66 8.86
CA GLU A 452 -0.07 -29.43 9.77
C GLU A 452 -0.56 -28.64 10.99
N LYS A 453 -0.23 -29.06 12.21
CA LYS A 453 -0.47 -28.26 13.43
C LYS A 453 0.57 -27.15 13.46
N VAL A 454 0.12 -25.90 13.58
CA VAL A 454 1.00 -24.72 13.55
C VAL A 454 0.62 -23.70 14.62
N TRP A 455 1.57 -22.86 15.02
CA TRP A 455 1.33 -21.70 15.86
C TRP A 455 0.51 -20.61 15.12
N TYR A 456 -0.51 -20.05 15.78
CA TYR A 456 -1.41 -19.02 15.24
C TYR A 456 -1.54 -17.78 16.13
N HIS A 457 -1.54 -17.97 17.46
CA HIS A 457 -1.53 -16.87 18.44
C HIS A 457 -2.64 -15.80 18.30
N SER A 458 -3.83 -16.15 17.80
CA SER A 458 -4.95 -15.20 17.61
C SER A 458 -5.35 -14.47 18.90
N ASN A 459 -5.44 -15.20 20.01
CA ASN A 459 -5.85 -14.67 21.32
C ASN A 459 -4.73 -14.72 22.36
N CYS A 460 -3.47 -14.71 21.90
CA CYS A 460 -2.31 -14.78 22.79
C CYS A 460 -1.94 -13.38 23.31
N SER A 461 -2.02 -13.17 24.63
CA SER A 461 -1.68 -11.89 25.28
C SER A 461 -0.27 -11.39 24.93
N ASN A 462 0.69 -12.30 24.83
CA ASN A 462 2.09 -12.00 24.49
C ASN A 462 2.40 -12.13 22.99
N ARG A 463 1.39 -12.33 22.13
CA ARG A 463 1.53 -12.50 20.68
C ARG A 463 2.63 -13.50 20.30
N GLY A 464 2.68 -14.63 21.01
CA GLY A 464 3.62 -15.72 20.78
C GLY A 464 4.97 -15.62 21.49
N ARG A 465 5.33 -14.48 22.12
CA ARG A 465 6.62 -14.40 22.86
C ARG A 465 6.60 -15.32 24.07
N GLY A 466 7.43 -16.37 24.04
CA GLY A 466 7.53 -17.36 25.12
C GLY A 466 6.24 -18.16 25.33
N CYS A 467 5.41 -18.30 24.29
CA CYS A 467 4.17 -19.07 24.39
C CYS A 467 4.47 -20.57 24.31
N HIS A 468 3.90 -21.34 25.25
CA HIS A 468 4.02 -22.80 25.30
C HIS A 468 2.65 -23.51 25.25
N ASN A 469 1.57 -22.76 24.99
CA ASN A 469 0.22 -23.31 24.95
C ASN A 469 -0.05 -23.94 23.57
N THR A 470 0.32 -25.21 23.44
CA THR A 470 0.23 -26.01 22.21
C THR A 470 -1.19 -26.48 21.88
N ASP A 471 -2.21 -26.11 22.67
CA ASP A 471 -3.58 -26.49 22.40
C ASP A 471 -4.15 -25.75 21.18
N LEU A 472 -5.21 -26.30 20.59
CA LEU A 472 -5.92 -25.64 19.49
C LEU A 472 -6.64 -24.38 19.99
N THR A 473 -6.76 -23.37 19.15
CA THR A 473 -7.51 -22.13 19.44
C THR A 473 -8.98 -22.40 19.78
N THR A 474 -9.57 -23.45 19.21
CA THR A 474 -10.91 -23.94 19.55
C THR A 474 -11.04 -24.44 20.99
N ARG A 475 -9.92 -24.72 21.66
CA ARG A 475 -9.80 -25.11 23.06
C ARG A 475 -9.10 -24.04 23.92
N GLY A 476 -9.03 -22.80 23.44
CA GLY A 476 -8.36 -21.69 24.14
C GLY A 476 -6.84 -21.71 24.05
N GLY A 477 -6.26 -22.56 23.20
CA GLY A 477 -4.83 -22.62 22.95
C GLY A 477 -4.34 -21.66 21.87
N CYS A 478 -3.10 -21.86 21.41
CA CYS A 478 -2.44 -20.97 20.43
C CYS A 478 -2.14 -21.63 19.08
N CYS A 479 -2.67 -22.81 18.80
CA CYS A 479 -2.41 -23.57 17.57
C CYS A 479 -3.65 -23.73 16.68
N ILE A 480 -3.44 -23.95 15.39
CA ILE A 480 -4.49 -24.34 14.44
C ILE A 480 -4.01 -25.52 13.59
N TRP A 481 -4.96 -26.18 12.92
CA TRP A 481 -4.64 -27.07 11.80
C TRP A 481 -4.56 -26.25 10.52
N TYR A 482 -3.41 -26.33 9.86
CA TYR A 482 -3.06 -25.58 8.67
C TYR A 482 -3.14 -26.52 7.47
N ASN A 483 -4.07 -26.24 6.56
CA ASN A 483 -4.37 -27.11 5.43
C ASN A 483 -3.81 -26.53 4.13
N GLU A 484 -2.56 -26.88 3.80
CA GLU A 484 -1.88 -26.36 2.61
C GLU A 484 -2.53 -26.78 1.28
N MET A 485 -3.23 -27.93 1.26
CA MET A 485 -4.01 -28.33 0.09
C MET A 485 -5.18 -27.39 -0.19
N GLN A 486 -5.80 -26.84 0.87
CA GLN A 486 -6.85 -25.83 0.71
C GLN A 486 -6.27 -24.52 0.18
N TYR A 487 -5.17 -24.04 0.77
CA TYR A 487 -4.51 -22.81 0.30
C TYR A 487 -4.01 -22.92 -1.13
N LEU A 488 -3.54 -24.10 -1.56
CA LEU A 488 -3.21 -24.37 -2.95
C LEU A 488 -4.44 -24.19 -3.86
N GLY A 489 -5.60 -24.76 -3.48
CA GLY A 489 -6.84 -24.58 -4.23
C GLY A 489 -7.27 -23.11 -4.34
N ASP A 490 -7.19 -22.35 -3.25
CA ASP A 490 -7.52 -20.92 -3.23
C ASP A 490 -6.59 -20.11 -4.16
N ILE A 491 -5.31 -20.51 -4.27
CA ILE A 491 -4.33 -19.90 -5.17
C ILE A 491 -4.61 -20.27 -6.64
N GLU A 492 -4.90 -21.53 -6.93
CA GLU A 492 -5.23 -21.99 -8.28
C GLU A 492 -6.51 -21.33 -8.81
N GLU A 493 -7.52 -21.20 -7.96
CA GLU A 493 -8.76 -20.45 -8.26
C GLU A 493 -8.45 -18.98 -8.57
N HIS A 494 -7.59 -18.34 -7.77
CA HIS A 494 -7.21 -16.94 -7.96
C HIS A 494 -6.45 -16.69 -9.25
N LEU A 495 -5.55 -17.60 -9.63
CA LEU A 495 -4.77 -17.51 -10.85
C LEU A 495 -5.54 -18.01 -12.09
N GLY A 496 -6.64 -18.73 -11.89
CA GLY A 496 -7.40 -19.37 -12.97
C GLY A 496 -6.63 -20.50 -13.67
N ILE A 497 -5.63 -21.08 -13.01
CA ILE A 497 -4.78 -22.16 -13.54
C ILE A 497 -4.53 -23.22 -12.47
N THR A 498 -4.35 -24.47 -12.89
CA THR A 498 -3.82 -25.54 -12.04
C THR A 498 -2.30 -25.54 -12.14
N ILE A 499 -1.60 -25.58 -11.00
CA ILE A 499 -0.14 -25.52 -10.96
C ILE A 499 0.43 -26.92 -11.19
N ASP A 500 1.44 -27.03 -12.05
CA ASP A 500 2.05 -28.31 -12.38
C ASP A 500 2.63 -29.00 -11.15
N GLN A 501 2.25 -30.27 -10.95
CA GLN A 501 2.74 -31.09 -9.86
C GLN A 501 3.95 -31.93 -10.30
N ILE A 502 5.02 -31.88 -9.51
CA ILE A 502 6.20 -32.72 -9.69
C ILE A 502 6.37 -33.72 -8.53
N GLY A 503 7.15 -34.76 -8.74
CA GLY A 503 7.40 -35.79 -7.73
C GLY A 503 8.46 -35.41 -6.69
N PRO A 504 8.63 -36.24 -5.63
CA PRO A 504 9.61 -36.04 -4.55
C PRO A 504 11.08 -35.95 -5.00
N GLU A 505 11.37 -36.41 -6.22
CA GLU A 505 12.68 -36.31 -6.87
C GLU A 505 13.02 -34.88 -7.35
N MET A 506 12.08 -33.93 -7.26
CA MET A 506 12.25 -32.53 -7.63
C MET A 506 12.57 -32.32 -9.12
N LYS A 507 12.20 -33.28 -9.97
CA LYS A 507 12.42 -33.17 -11.41
C LYS A 507 11.28 -32.42 -12.05
N VAL A 508 11.60 -31.25 -12.58
CA VAL A 508 10.67 -30.47 -13.38
C VAL A 508 10.66 -31.03 -14.81
N PRO A 509 9.50 -31.47 -15.32
CA PRO A 509 9.42 -31.99 -16.69
C PRO A 509 9.85 -30.90 -17.67
N VAL A 510 10.73 -31.28 -18.59
CA VAL A 510 11.19 -30.38 -19.65
C VAL A 510 10.06 -30.28 -20.66
N ASN A 511 9.39 -29.14 -20.75
CA ASN A 511 8.41 -28.92 -21.80
C ASN A 511 9.08 -29.13 -23.18
N GLU A 512 8.50 -30.02 -23.99
CA GLU A 512 9.01 -30.45 -25.31
C GLU A 512 9.10 -29.31 -26.35
N PHE A 513 8.68 -28.09 -26.00
CA PHE A 513 8.73 -26.93 -26.90
C PHE A 513 10.04 -26.16 -26.92
N ASP A 514 10.94 -26.31 -25.94
CA ASP A 514 12.06 -25.34 -25.77
C ASP A 514 13.46 -25.95 -25.58
N GLY A 515 13.57 -27.28 -25.60
CA GLY A 515 14.80 -28.03 -25.92
C GLY A 515 16.06 -27.86 -25.03
N LYS A 516 16.10 -26.92 -24.09
CA LYS A 516 17.18 -26.68 -23.08
C LYS A 516 16.84 -25.43 -22.25
N VAL A 517 15.95 -25.54 -21.26
CA VAL A 517 15.86 -24.48 -20.24
C VAL A 517 16.67 -24.91 -19.04
N VAL A 518 17.92 -24.46 -18.96
CA VAL A 518 18.66 -24.43 -17.70
C VAL A 518 18.23 -23.16 -16.98
N TYR A 519 17.43 -23.31 -15.91
CA TYR A 519 17.02 -22.19 -15.07
C TYR A 519 18.25 -21.41 -14.59
N GLY A 520 18.21 -20.08 -14.62
CA GLY A 520 19.32 -19.21 -14.22
C GLY A 520 20.37 -18.89 -15.29
N GLU A 521 20.45 -19.61 -16.40
CA GLU A 521 21.33 -19.26 -17.53
C GLU A 521 20.70 -18.21 -18.47
N ARG A 522 21.52 -17.34 -19.08
CA ARG A 522 21.05 -16.45 -20.16
C ARG A 522 20.79 -17.29 -21.40
N ARG A 523 19.62 -17.17 -22.02
CA ARG A 523 19.40 -17.71 -23.37
C ARG A 523 20.52 -17.20 -24.28
N LYS A 524 21.30 -18.10 -24.90
CA LYS A 524 22.16 -17.74 -26.01
C LYS A 524 21.22 -17.29 -27.13
N LEU A 525 21.38 -16.05 -27.58
CA LEU A 525 20.61 -15.43 -28.66
C LEU A 525 20.63 -16.32 -29.92
N THR A 526 19.66 -17.22 -30.06
CA THR A 526 19.11 -17.57 -31.36
C THR A 526 18.19 -16.43 -31.74
N GLY A 527 18.52 -15.74 -32.85
CA GLY A 527 17.91 -14.49 -33.28
C GLY A 527 16.39 -14.55 -33.35
N SER A 528 15.75 -14.13 -32.26
CA SER A 528 14.34 -13.77 -32.21
C SER A 528 14.30 -12.25 -32.14
N SER A 529 13.51 -11.64 -33.02
CA SER A 529 13.31 -10.20 -33.15
C SER A 529 12.51 -9.61 -31.97
N TYR A 530 12.78 -10.03 -30.74
CA TYR A 530 12.06 -9.59 -29.56
C TYR A 530 12.63 -8.24 -29.10
N LYS A 531 11.98 -7.16 -29.52
CA LYS A 531 12.18 -5.83 -28.91
C LYS A 531 11.66 -5.91 -27.47
N GLY A 532 12.44 -5.43 -26.50
CA GLY A 532 12.05 -5.49 -25.10
C GLY A 532 10.74 -4.73 -24.86
N HIS A 533 10.00 -5.08 -23.81
CA HIS A 533 8.77 -4.36 -23.44
C HIS A 533 8.99 -2.85 -23.27
N ALA A 534 10.19 -2.43 -22.83
CA ALA A 534 10.57 -1.03 -22.75
C ALA A 534 10.66 -0.33 -24.12
N ASP A 535 11.16 -1.00 -25.16
CA ASP A 535 11.23 -0.45 -26.52
C ASP A 535 9.83 -0.39 -27.17
N ILE A 536 8.96 -1.33 -26.82
CA ILE A 536 7.55 -1.35 -27.26
C ILE A 536 6.76 -0.24 -26.58
N LEU A 537 7.01 0.01 -25.29
CA LEU A 537 6.31 1.01 -24.50
C LEU A 537 6.91 2.41 -24.61
N ALA A 538 8.13 2.57 -25.11
CA ALA A 538 8.79 3.88 -25.24
C ALA A 538 7.94 4.95 -25.94
N PRO A 539 7.22 4.65 -27.05
CA PRO A 539 6.32 5.64 -27.67
C PRO A 539 5.16 6.03 -26.74
N ALA A 540 4.54 5.05 -26.07
CA ALA A 540 3.42 5.28 -25.16
C ALA A 540 3.84 6.07 -23.90
N VAL A 541 5.03 5.80 -23.37
CA VAL A 541 5.62 6.55 -22.24
C VAL A 541 5.93 7.99 -22.65
N SER A 542 6.44 8.21 -23.88
CA SER A 542 6.65 9.56 -24.42
C SER A 542 5.33 10.33 -24.54
N GLU A 543 4.29 9.67 -25.05
CA GLU A 543 2.96 10.28 -25.18
C GLU A 543 2.33 10.60 -23.81
N LEU A 544 2.49 9.71 -22.83
CA LEU A 544 2.07 9.94 -21.44
C LEU A 544 2.80 11.13 -20.81
N ALA A 545 4.11 11.25 -21.01
CA ALA A 545 4.89 12.40 -20.53
C ALA A 545 4.41 13.71 -21.16
N ASP A 546 4.08 13.72 -22.46
CA ASP A 546 3.53 14.88 -23.14
C ASP A 546 2.13 15.26 -22.61
N LEU A 547 1.27 14.25 -22.36
CA LEU A 547 -0.05 14.45 -21.80
C LEU A 547 0.03 14.96 -20.35
N GLU A 548 0.93 14.42 -19.54
CA GLU A 548 1.20 14.89 -18.18
C GLU A 548 1.69 16.34 -18.19
N CYS A 549 2.67 16.66 -19.05
CA CYS A 549 3.18 18.02 -19.20
C CYS A 549 2.07 19.00 -19.61
N LYS A 550 1.20 18.60 -20.55
CA LYS A 550 0.03 19.40 -20.95
C LYS A 550 -0.97 19.57 -19.81
N ALA A 551 -1.25 18.52 -19.04
CA ALA A 551 -2.16 18.57 -17.90
C ALA A 551 -1.63 19.50 -16.80
N GLN A 552 -0.35 19.37 -16.44
CA GLN A 552 0.32 20.24 -15.47
C GLN A 552 0.40 21.69 -15.94
N SER A 553 0.75 21.91 -17.21
CA SER A 553 0.77 23.25 -17.81
C SER A 553 -0.62 23.87 -17.86
N SER A 554 -1.64 23.08 -18.17
CA SER A 554 -3.05 23.52 -18.15
C SER A 554 -3.48 23.88 -16.74
N PHE A 555 -3.11 23.08 -15.73
CA PHE A 555 -3.40 23.37 -14.33
C PHE A 555 -2.74 24.69 -13.87
N LEU A 556 -1.48 24.92 -14.23
CA LEU A 556 -0.75 26.15 -13.91
C LEU A 556 -1.36 27.39 -14.59
N ARG A 557 -1.84 27.24 -15.84
CA ARG A 557 -2.59 28.28 -16.55
C ARG A 557 -3.95 28.55 -15.89
N PHE A 558 -4.62 27.51 -15.42
CA PHE A 558 -5.91 27.63 -14.73
C PHE A 558 -5.78 28.27 -13.34
N SER A 559 -4.65 28.09 -12.65
CA SER A 559 -4.38 28.65 -11.32
C SER A 559 -3.88 30.10 -11.32
N GLY A 560 -3.84 30.78 -12.48
CA GLY A 560 -3.46 32.19 -12.58
C GLY A 560 -1.99 32.51 -12.24
N MET A 561 -1.10 31.51 -12.23
CA MET A 561 0.34 31.69 -11.98
C MET A 561 1.10 31.95 -13.28
N GLN A 562 0.67 32.95 -14.06
CA GLN A 562 1.46 33.47 -15.17
C GLN A 562 1.74 34.94 -14.92
N ASP A 563 2.89 35.19 -14.32
CA ASP A 563 3.85 36.19 -14.77
C ASP A 563 5.18 35.88 -14.06
N ASN A 564 6.13 35.29 -14.80
CA ASN A 564 7.60 35.30 -14.60
C ASN A 564 8.39 33.98 -14.69
N LEU A 565 7.80 32.79 -14.81
CA LEU A 565 8.63 31.56 -14.73
C LEU A 565 9.28 31.04 -16.04
N PHE A 566 9.04 31.65 -17.21
CA PHE A 566 9.64 31.19 -18.48
C PHE A 566 10.21 32.31 -19.37
N ALA A 567 10.63 33.42 -18.76
CA ALA A 567 11.44 34.42 -19.46
C ALA A 567 12.94 34.21 -19.15
N MET A 568 13.51 33.12 -19.67
CA MET A 568 14.86 33.00 -20.27
C MET A 568 15.13 31.56 -20.68
#